data_AF-A0A3R7UWB8-F1
#
_entry.id   AF-A0A3R7UWB8-F1
#
_cell.length_a   1.000
_cell.length_b   1.000
_cell.length_c   1.000
_cell.angle_alpha   90.00
_cell.angle_beta   90.00
_cell.angle_gamma   90.00
#
_symmetry.space_group_name_H-M   'P 1'
#
loop_
_entity.id
_entity.type
_entity.pdbx_description
1 polymer ?
#
loop_
_entity_poly.entity_id
_entity_poly.type
_entity_poly.pdbx_seq_one_letter_code
_entity_poly.pdbx_strand_id
1 'polypeptide(L)'
;MGVESIVTSIALVGGFVVGLWYIFTRKDVSISARQGMNPEGLRYGSGAPGFGSAKKEIDRKLALVETRRRRQQAISSRLAVENAERLAREQLEHSRIQQEAERQMMMENARVAAQEEARLASEAAQKVREEQEEARRREEEEARLAIERENQRQADFLAAEESRLAEIAAAQQQQIASSSSNSKAIKELQARLAREGAKSSDVQVSLMWNNYNDLDLHIVCPSGERIHGGNKTSACGGELDVDANVRAETRKPVENVFWPEGTAPGGQYHVYVHYYKKHKKRRSKDPTKFQIMVNNGGETTEYTAELSKGDPIMQVCSFDVSSKAEREQLKRELETELDALKHRFIDADIDGSAQLSVEELAVATGMTLEEAKIIHEKADKDGDGTISLDEYLAASDVPSAPDLESLSTGESED
;
A
#
# COMPACT_ATOMS: atom_id res chain seq x y z
N MET A 1 31.57 34.94 -12.16
CA MET A 1 30.76 35.54 -13.24
C MET A 1 29.51 36.09 -12.59
N GLY A 2 29.16 37.37 -12.60
CA GLY A 2 29.86 38.59 -13.00
C GLY A 2 29.51 39.68 -11.97
N VAL A 3 30.47 40.49 -11.50
CA VAL A 3 30.85 41.80 -12.05
C VAL A 3 29.68 42.74 -12.37
N GLU A 4 28.76 42.98 -11.42
CA GLU A 4 27.87 44.18 -11.47
C GLU A 4 27.64 44.89 -10.12
N SER A 5 28.39 44.59 -9.06
CA SER A 5 28.14 45.18 -7.72
C SER A 5 29.29 46.02 -7.12
N ILE A 6 30.30 46.41 -7.91
CA ILE A 6 31.47 47.16 -7.38
C ILE A 6 31.61 48.56 -8.00
N VAL A 7 30.86 48.90 -9.05
CA VAL A 7 31.06 50.17 -9.78
C VAL A 7 30.26 51.34 -9.20
N THR A 8 29.27 51.11 -8.35
CA THR A 8 28.40 52.17 -7.80
C THR A 8 28.84 52.74 -6.44
N SER A 9 29.92 52.24 -5.83
CA SER A 9 30.46 52.77 -4.57
C SER A 9 31.70 53.68 -4.74
N ILE A 10 32.21 53.86 -5.97
CA ILE A 10 33.41 54.70 -6.24
C ILE A 10 33.04 56.13 -6.66
N ALA A 11 31.79 56.40 -7.02
CA ALA A 11 31.36 57.71 -7.52
C ALA A 11 31.18 58.80 -6.43
N LEU A 12 31.04 58.44 -5.14
CA LEU A 12 30.78 59.42 -4.06
C LEU A 12 32.01 59.83 -3.25
N VAL A 13 33.14 59.11 -3.37
CA VAL A 13 34.41 59.50 -2.73
C VAL A 13 35.26 60.42 -3.62
N GLY A 14 35.09 60.36 -4.94
CA GLY A 14 35.86 61.18 -5.90
C GLY A 14 35.50 62.67 -5.91
N GLY A 15 34.26 63.03 -5.61
CA GLY A 15 33.80 64.43 -5.63
C GLY A 15 34.36 65.30 -4.50
N PHE A 16 34.63 64.70 -3.33
CA PHE A 16 35.11 65.40 -2.15
C PHE A 16 36.60 65.81 -2.24
N VAL A 17 37.41 64.99 -2.93
CA VAL A 17 38.85 65.25 -3.12
C VAL A 17 39.10 66.33 -4.19
N VAL A 18 38.27 66.39 -5.23
CA VAL A 18 38.38 67.41 -6.29
C VAL A 18 37.98 68.80 -5.78
N GLY A 19 36.99 68.90 -4.89
CA GLY A 19 36.59 70.16 -4.26
C GLY A 19 37.67 70.77 -3.35
N LEU A 20 38.39 69.95 -2.60
CA LEU A 20 39.50 70.39 -1.73
C LEU A 20 40.73 70.87 -2.51
N TRP A 21 41.01 70.30 -3.69
CA TRP A 21 42.12 70.73 -4.55
C TRP A 21 41.87 72.08 -5.23
N TYR A 22 40.60 72.42 -5.54
CA TYR A 22 40.23 73.71 -6.13
C TYR A 22 40.38 74.89 -5.14
N ILE A 23 40.18 74.65 -3.84
CA ILE A 23 40.35 75.67 -2.80
C ILE A 23 41.84 75.99 -2.56
N PHE A 24 42.73 75.00 -2.69
CA PHE A 24 44.17 75.19 -2.51
C PHE A 24 44.90 75.82 -3.71
N THR A 25 44.27 75.88 -4.89
CA THR A 25 44.94 76.32 -6.14
C THR A 25 44.52 77.70 -6.64
N ARG A 26 43.57 78.38 -5.98
CA ARG A 26 43.27 79.79 -6.29
C ARG A 26 44.23 80.74 -5.55
N LYS A 27 45.23 81.22 -6.30
CA LYS A 27 45.99 82.44 -5.96
C LYS A 27 45.19 83.64 -6.45
N ASP A 28 44.85 84.53 -5.53
CA ASP A 28 44.75 86.00 -5.69
C ASP A 28 43.70 86.58 -4.72
N VAL A 29 44.09 86.80 -3.45
CA VAL A 29 43.70 87.96 -2.64
C VAL A 29 44.74 88.07 -1.50
N SER A 30 45.70 88.99 -1.64
CA SER A 30 46.60 89.39 -0.54
C SER A 30 46.09 90.67 0.09
N ILE A 31 45.68 90.57 1.35
CA ILE A 31 45.33 91.67 2.25
C ILE A 31 46.64 92.23 2.82
N SER A 32 46.94 93.50 2.57
CA SER A 32 48.08 94.21 3.16
C SER A 32 47.62 95.42 3.96
N ALA A 33 47.94 95.39 5.25
CA ALA A 33 47.64 96.40 6.26
C ALA A 33 48.68 97.54 6.30
N ARG A 34 48.15 98.74 6.55
CA ARG A 34 48.74 100.02 7.06
C ARG A 34 50.25 100.15 7.36
N GLN A 35 50.81 101.27 6.90
CA GLN A 35 51.69 102.25 7.61
C GLN A 35 52.10 103.31 6.55
N GLY A 36 52.36 104.60 6.76
CA GLY A 36 52.52 105.52 7.88
C GLY A 36 53.07 106.82 7.25
N MET A 37 52.60 108.00 7.70
CA MET A 37 53.14 109.32 7.27
C MET A 37 54.56 109.53 7.81
N ASN A 38 55.42 110.26 7.09
CA ASN A 38 56.25 111.38 7.62
C ASN A 38 57.14 112.09 6.56
N PRO A 39 57.69 113.29 6.88
CA PRO A 39 57.72 114.45 5.99
C PRO A 39 59.15 114.92 5.66
N GLU A 40 59.28 116.18 5.24
CA GLU A 40 60.48 117.03 5.16
C GLU A 40 61.07 117.29 3.76
N GLY A 41 61.27 118.58 3.49
CA GLY A 41 61.94 119.07 2.29
C GLY A 41 61.87 120.59 2.09
N LEU A 42 62.17 121.37 3.14
CA LEU A 42 62.50 122.80 3.02
C LEU A 42 63.89 122.96 2.38
N ARG A 43 64.04 123.81 1.35
CA ARG A 43 65.24 124.66 1.18
C ARG A 43 64.89 126.05 0.67
N TYR A 44 65.69 127.00 1.19
CA TYR A 44 65.59 128.46 1.23
C TYR A 44 66.17 129.17 -0.01
N GLY A 45 65.87 130.48 -0.12
CA GLY A 45 66.69 131.51 -0.79
C GLY A 45 65.84 132.65 -1.40
N SER A 46 65.39 133.64 -0.63
CA SER A 46 66.01 134.96 -0.33
C SER A 46 65.79 136.05 -1.39
N GLY A 47 65.01 137.09 -1.06
CA GLY A 47 65.08 138.41 -1.71
C GLY A 47 63.81 139.28 -1.71
N ALA A 48 63.55 140.00 -0.60
CA ALA A 48 62.70 141.22 -0.49
C ALA A 48 61.15 141.11 -0.64
N PRO A 49 60.34 142.12 -0.23
CA PRO A 49 59.83 142.28 1.14
C PRO A 49 58.28 142.18 1.28
N GLY A 50 57.84 141.64 2.44
CA GLY A 50 56.68 142.13 3.23
C GLY A 50 55.25 141.68 2.89
N PHE A 51 54.74 140.59 3.51
CA PHE A 51 53.28 140.33 3.69
C PHE A 51 53.01 139.47 4.94
N GLY A 52 53.03 140.11 6.13
CA GLY A 52 52.92 139.43 7.43
C GLY A 52 51.50 139.22 8.00
N SER A 53 50.44 139.79 7.42
CA SER A 53 49.08 139.69 8.01
C SER A 53 48.13 138.72 7.30
N ALA A 54 48.34 138.38 6.02
CA ALA A 54 47.42 137.54 5.25
C ALA A 54 47.59 136.01 5.47
N LYS A 55 48.78 135.55 5.86
CA LYS A 55 49.05 134.10 6.05
C LYS A 55 48.36 133.51 7.28
N LYS A 56 48.25 134.28 8.37
CA LYS A 56 47.59 133.84 9.62
C LYS A 56 46.08 133.60 9.46
N GLU A 57 45.43 134.26 8.51
CA GLU A 57 43.99 134.17 8.32
C GLU A 57 43.58 132.99 7.43
N ILE A 58 44.44 132.58 6.50
CA ILE A 58 44.23 131.40 5.64
C ILE A 58 44.44 130.10 6.45
N ASP A 59 45.51 130.01 7.24
CA ASP A 59 45.79 128.82 8.07
C ASP A 59 44.67 128.57 9.10
N ARG A 60 44.08 129.64 9.67
CA ARG A 60 42.96 129.55 10.62
C ARG A 60 41.68 129.02 9.95
N LYS A 61 41.40 129.43 8.70
CA LYS A 61 40.22 128.97 7.95
C LYS A 61 40.40 127.53 7.44
N LEU A 62 41.62 127.12 7.06
CA LEU A 62 41.89 125.74 6.64
C LEU A 62 41.68 124.73 7.77
N ALA A 63 42.18 125.03 8.98
CA ALA A 63 42.01 124.18 10.16
C ALA A 63 40.53 123.99 10.55
N LEU A 64 39.70 125.02 10.34
CA LEU A 64 38.26 124.99 10.63
C LEU A 64 37.50 124.10 9.61
N VAL A 65 37.91 124.12 8.34
CA VAL A 65 37.34 123.24 7.31
C VAL A 65 37.78 121.78 7.53
N GLU A 66 39.03 121.56 7.90
CA GLU A 66 39.55 120.20 8.13
C GLU A 66 38.90 119.55 9.36
N THR A 67 38.71 120.32 10.45
CA THR A 67 37.97 119.86 11.63
C THR A 67 36.50 119.59 11.32
N ARG A 68 35.85 120.40 10.47
CA ARG A 68 34.47 120.15 10.01
C ARG A 68 34.35 118.88 9.17
N ARG A 69 35.30 118.64 8.26
CA ARG A 69 35.35 117.43 7.41
C ARG A 69 35.60 116.17 8.23
N ARG A 70 36.54 116.19 9.19
CA ARG A 70 36.77 115.05 10.11
C ARG A 70 35.54 114.75 10.96
N ARG A 71 34.83 115.78 11.42
CA ARG A 71 33.58 115.60 12.18
C ARG A 71 32.47 114.99 11.32
N GLN A 72 32.31 115.44 10.07
CA GLN A 72 31.36 114.83 9.14
C GLN A 72 31.72 113.37 8.79
N GLN A 73 33.01 113.08 8.55
CA GLN A 73 33.47 111.71 8.27
C GLN A 73 33.35 110.77 9.47
N ALA A 74 33.57 111.26 10.69
CA ALA A 74 33.36 110.47 11.91
C ALA A 74 31.88 110.16 12.13
N ILE A 75 30.98 111.12 11.86
CA ILE A 75 29.53 110.92 11.93
C ILE A 75 29.08 109.92 10.84
N SER A 76 29.54 110.09 9.58
CA SER A 76 29.17 109.18 8.49
C SER A 76 29.70 107.76 8.72
N SER A 77 30.92 107.63 9.24
CA SER A 77 31.52 106.33 9.60
C SER A 77 30.77 105.65 10.73
N ARG A 78 30.36 106.41 11.76
CA ARG A 78 29.58 105.86 12.89
C ARG A 78 28.20 105.40 12.44
N LEU A 79 27.54 106.18 11.59
CA LEU A 79 26.24 105.83 11.01
C LEU A 79 26.34 104.61 10.08
N ALA A 80 27.44 104.48 9.34
CA ALA A 80 27.70 103.30 8.50
C ALA A 80 27.92 102.03 9.33
N VAL A 81 28.64 102.11 10.45
CA VAL A 81 28.84 100.98 11.38
C VAL A 81 27.51 100.59 12.04
N GLU A 82 26.72 101.56 12.50
CA GLU A 82 25.42 101.29 13.13
C GLU A 82 24.42 100.67 12.14
N ASN A 83 24.40 101.14 10.89
CA ASN A 83 23.59 100.55 9.83
C ASN A 83 24.06 99.14 9.46
N ALA A 84 25.37 98.89 9.43
CA ALA A 84 25.92 97.56 9.20
C ALA A 84 25.61 96.58 10.34
N GLU A 85 25.69 97.03 11.60
CA GLU A 85 25.32 96.24 12.77
C GLU A 85 23.82 95.91 12.80
N ARG A 86 22.96 96.87 12.44
CA ARG A 86 21.51 96.63 12.33
C ARG A 86 21.20 95.57 11.27
N LEU A 87 21.79 95.70 10.08
CA LEU A 87 21.57 94.77 8.98
C LEU A 87 22.13 93.37 9.30
N ALA A 88 23.26 93.27 10.00
CA ALA A 88 23.80 92.00 10.48
C ALA A 88 22.90 91.32 11.53
N ARG A 89 22.30 92.11 12.45
CA ARG A 89 21.32 91.58 13.42
C ARG A 89 20.06 91.08 12.74
N GLU A 90 19.52 91.86 11.80
CA GLU A 90 18.34 91.46 11.01
C GLU A 90 18.60 90.19 10.19
N GLN A 91 19.80 90.05 9.60
CA GLN A 91 20.19 88.83 8.89
C GLN A 91 20.31 87.60 9.81
N LEU A 92 20.87 87.78 11.01
CA LEU A 92 20.97 86.69 12.00
C LEU A 92 19.60 86.26 12.52
N GLU A 93 18.69 87.21 12.78
CA GLU A 93 17.32 86.89 13.19
C GLU A 93 16.55 86.20 12.07
N HIS A 94 16.65 86.69 10.83
CA HIS A 94 16.02 86.04 9.68
C HIS A 94 16.56 84.61 9.47
N SER A 95 17.88 84.40 9.61
CA SER A 95 18.49 83.08 9.51
C SER A 95 18.03 82.14 10.63
N ARG A 96 17.86 82.63 11.87
CA ARG A 96 17.32 81.84 12.98
C ARG A 96 15.87 81.44 12.75
N ILE A 97 15.03 82.38 12.30
CA ILE A 97 13.62 82.10 11.98
C ILE A 97 13.52 81.06 10.86
N GLN A 98 14.36 81.18 9.83
CA GLN A 98 14.44 80.18 8.75
C GLN A 98 14.86 78.80 9.28
N GLN A 99 15.90 78.72 10.11
CA GLN A 99 16.35 77.45 10.71
C GLN A 99 15.31 76.82 11.62
N GLU A 100 14.59 77.62 12.42
CA GLU A 100 13.50 77.15 13.27
C GLU A 100 12.32 76.64 12.44
N ALA A 101 11.95 77.36 11.37
CA ALA A 101 10.91 76.94 10.44
C ALA A 101 11.29 75.63 9.70
N GLU A 102 12.53 75.52 9.22
CA GLU A 102 13.06 74.31 8.61
C GLU A 102 13.04 73.13 9.58
N ARG A 103 13.43 73.35 10.84
CA ARG A 103 13.39 72.31 11.87
C ARG A 103 11.97 71.88 12.20
N GLN A 104 11.02 72.81 12.26
CA GLN A 104 9.60 72.49 12.49
C GLN A 104 9.03 71.67 11.33
N MET A 105 9.28 72.08 10.08
CA MET A 105 8.86 71.31 8.92
C MET A 105 9.52 69.92 8.89
N MET A 106 10.79 69.80 9.25
CA MET A 106 11.48 68.51 9.31
C MET A 106 10.84 67.58 10.37
N MET A 107 10.50 68.11 11.55
CA MET A 107 9.82 67.35 12.60
C MET A 107 8.40 66.95 12.21
N GLU A 108 7.66 67.82 11.53
CA GLU A 108 6.32 67.52 11.01
C GLU A 108 6.38 66.43 9.93
N ASN A 109 7.29 66.58 8.96
CA ASN A 109 7.52 65.56 7.93
C ASN A 109 7.94 64.21 8.54
N ALA A 110 8.82 64.22 9.54
CA ALA A 110 9.21 63.01 10.25
C ALA A 110 8.02 62.36 11.00
N ARG A 111 7.13 63.17 11.58
CA ARG A 111 5.93 62.68 12.26
C ARG A 111 4.93 62.06 11.27
N VAL A 112 4.70 62.70 10.13
CA VAL A 112 3.81 62.18 9.08
C VAL A 112 4.39 60.89 8.49
N ALA A 113 5.69 60.85 8.21
CA ALA A 113 6.37 59.64 7.74
C ALA A 113 6.24 58.49 8.75
N ALA A 114 6.45 58.75 10.04
CA ALA A 114 6.29 57.73 11.09
C ALA A 114 4.84 57.23 11.22
N GLN A 115 3.84 58.10 11.03
CA GLN A 115 2.44 57.70 11.04
C GLN A 115 2.06 56.85 9.82
N GLU A 116 2.57 57.20 8.64
CA GLU A 116 2.36 56.42 7.42
C GLU A 116 3.03 55.05 7.50
N GLU A 117 4.27 55.00 8.00
CA GLU A 117 5.00 53.76 8.24
C GLU A 117 4.27 52.86 9.26
N ALA A 118 3.77 53.43 10.36
CA ALA A 118 2.97 52.68 11.34
C ALA A 118 1.67 52.14 10.74
N ARG A 119 1.00 52.91 9.87
CA ARG A 119 -0.21 52.45 9.17
C ARG A 119 0.11 51.28 8.24
N LEU A 120 1.14 51.42 7.39
CA LEU A 120 1.59 50.37 6.48
C LEU A 120 2.03 49.11 7.24
N ALA A 121 2.74 49.26 8.36
CA ALA A 121 3.13 48.14 9.22
C ALA A 121 1.91 47.42 9.83
N SER A 122 0.88 48.17 10.25
CA SER A 122 -0.36 47.59 10.76
C SER A 122 -1.17 46.86 9.69
N GLU A 123 -1.27 47.44 8.48
CA GLU A 123 -1.93 46.82 7.33
C GLU A 123 -1.19 45.55 6.87
N ALA A 124 0.15 45.59 6.84
CA ALA A 124 0.98 44.42 6.53
C ALA A 124 0.82 43.32 7.59
N ALA A 125 0.81 43.68 8.88
CA ALA A 125 0.61 42.72 9.96
C ALA A 125 -0.79 42.08 9.91
N GLN A 126 -1.82 42.83 9.51
CA GLN A 126 -3.17 42.31 9.35
C GLN A 126 -3.27 41.32 8.18
N LYS A 127 -2.68 41.66 7.01
CA LYS A 127 -2.64 40.74 5.86
C LYS A 127 -1.93 39.43 6.19
N VAL A 128 -0.80 39.49 6.89
CA VAL A 128 -0.07 38.28 7.32
C VAL A 128 -0.94 37.41 8.25
N ARG A 129 -1.71 38.01 9.16
CA ARG A 129 -2.62 37.26 10.04
C ARG A 129 -3.75 36.60 9.25
N GLU A 130 -4.36 37.32 8.32
CA GLU A 130 -5.42 36.79 7.45
C GLU A 130 -4.91 35.63 6.59
N GLU A 131 -3.72 35.77 5.98
CA GLU A 131 -3.07 34.69 5.21
C GLU A 131 -2.75 33.47 6.08
N GLN A 132 -2.28 33.67 7.33
CA GLN A 132 -2.02 32.58 8.27
C GLN A 132 -3.31 31.85 8.69
N GLU A 133 -4.41 32.57 8.89
CA GLU A 133 -5.71 31.95 9.20
C GLU A 133 -6.28 31.20 8.01
N GLU A 134 -6.15 31.72 6.79
CA GLU A 134 -6.53 30.99 5.58
C GLU A 134 -5.68 29.74 5.36
N ALA A 135 -4.36 29.83 5.58
CA ALA A 135 -3.46 28.67 5.51
C ALA A 135 -3.89 27.58 6.50
N ARG A 136 -4.17 27.95 7.76
CA ARG A 136 -4.65 27.00 8.77
C ARG A 136 -5.98 26.35 8.39
N ARG A 137 -6.93 27.10 7.81
CA ARG A 137 -8.21 26.54 7.33
C ARG A 137 -8.00 25.54 6.19
N ARG A 138 -7.09 25.82 5.25
CA ARG A 138 -6.75 24.90 4.16
C ARG A 138 -6.11 23.62 4.70
N GLU A 139 -5.19 23.74 5.66
CA GLU A 139 -4.57 22.58 6.33
C GLU A 139 -5.61 21.74 7.09
N GLU A 140 -6.53 22.36 7.82
CA GLU A 140 -7.62 21.65 8.51
C GLU A 140 -8.56 20.93 7.53
N GLU A 141 -8.91 21.56 6.41
CA GLU A 141 -9.74 20.96 5.36
C GLU A 141 -9.03 19.81 4.65
N GLU A 142 -7.76 19.98 4.30
CA GLU A 142 -6.92 18.93 3.72
C GLU A 142 -6.75 17.75 4.68
N ALA A 143 -6.51 18.01 5.97
CA ALA A 143 -6.42 16.98 7.00
C ALA A 143 -7.73 16.20 7.14
N ARG A 144 -8.88 16.89 7.12
CA ARG A 144 -10.20 16.25 7.15
C ARG A 144 -10.41 15.35 5.92
N LEU A 145 -10.08 15.85 4.72
CA LEU A 145 -10.19 15.07 3.48
C LEU A 145 -9.24 13.87 3.45
N ALA A 146 -8.05 14.00 4.05
CA ALA A 146 -7.11 12.90 4.19
C ALA A 146 -7.65 11.79 5.10
N ILE A 147 -8.25 12.15 6.24
CA ILE A 147 -8.90 11.20 7.15
C ILE A 147 -10.06 10.50 6.46
N GLU A 148 -10.90 11.23 5.72
CA GLU A 148 -12.04 10.66 4.99
C GLU A 148 -11.59 9.66 3.92
N ARG A 149 -10.55 10.00 3.14
CA ARG A 149 -9.95 9.08 2.16
C ARG A 149 -9.36 7.84 2.80
N GLU A 150 -8.71 7.98 3.96
CA GLU A 150 -8.12 6.84 4.66
C GLU A 150 -9.21 5.92 5.23
N ASN A 151 -10.27 6.48 5.82
CA ASN A 151 -11.43 5.71 6.26
C ASN A 151 -12.09 4.96 5.09
N GLN A 152 -12.18 5.60 3.91
CA GLN A 152 -12.71 4.95 2.72
C GLN A 152 -11.83 3.79 2.25
N ARG A 153 -10.50 3.98 2.23
CA ARG A 153 -9.55 2.89 1.93
C ARG A 153 -9.67 1.72 2.91
N GLN A 154 -9.84 2.00 4.20
CA GLN A 154 -10.03 0.97 5.21
C GLN A 154 -11.36 0.22 5.00
N ALA A 155 -12.44 0.94 4.68
CA ALA A 155 -13.72 0.32 4.38
C ALA A 155 -13.65 -0.56 3.11
N ASP A 156 -13.00 -0.07 2.06
CA ASP A 156 -12.79 -0.83 0.82
C ASP A 156 -11.96 -2.10 1.06
N PHE A 157 -10.91 -1.99 1.89
CA PHE A 157 -10.09 -3.14 2.28
C PHE A 157 -10.87 -4.18 3.09
N LEU A 158 -11.66 -3.76 4.07
CA LEU A 158 -12.52 -4.65 4.85
C LEU A 158 -13.57 -5.34 3.98
N ALA A 159 -14.19 -4.60 3.04
CA ALA A 159 -15.15 -5.17 2.10
C ALA A 159 -14.49 -6.20 1.16
N ALA A 160 -13.26 -5.94 0.71
CA ALA A 160 -12.50 -6.88 -0.10
C ALA A 160 -12.16 -8.17 0.67
N GLU A 161 -11.75 -8.05 1.94
CA GLU A 161 -11.45 -9.20 2.78
C GLU A 161 -12.71 -10.02 3.11
N GLU A 162 -13.83 -9.35 3.40
CA GLU A 162 -15.13 -10.02 3.59
C GLU A 162 -15.56 -10.79 2.34
N SER A 163 -15.39 -10.19 1.15
CA SER A 163 -15.66 -10.86 -0.12
C SER A 163 -14.77 -12.09 -0.31
N ARG A 164 -13.48 -12.00 0.02
CA ARG A 164 -12.53 -13.11 -0.07
C ARG A 164 -12.92 -14.25 0.89
N LEU A 165 -13.27 -13.92 2.14
CA LEU A 165 -13.71 -14.91 3.12
C LEU A 165 -15.03 -15.57 2.72
N ALA A 166 -15.97 -14.82 2.14
CA ALA A 166 -17.21 -15.36 1.62
C ALA A 166 -16.98 -16.35 0.45
N GLU A 167 -16.01 -16.07 -0.44
CA GLU A 167 -15.62 -16.97 -1.51
C GLU A 167 -15.01 -18.28 -0.97
N ILE A 168 -14.11 -18.18 0.02
CA ILE A 168 -13.51 -19.35 0.68
C ILE A 168 -14.59 -20.19 1.38
N ALA A 169 -15.50 -19.55 2.13
CA ALA A 169 -16.59 -20.24 2.81
C ALA A 169 -17.54 -20.92 1.81
N ALA A 170 -17.87 -20.26 0.70
CA ALA A 170 -18.68 -20.85 -0.36
C ALA A 170 -17.99 -22.05 -1.02
N ALA A 171 -16.69 -21.98 -1.28
CA ALA A 171 -15.90 -23.09 -1.82
C ALA A 171 -15.87 -24.29 -0.86
N GLN A 172 -15.64 -24.06 0.43
CA GLN A 172 -15.67 -25.12 1.44
C GLN A 172 -17.06 -25.76 1.56
N GLN A 173 -18.12 -24.96 1.54
CA GLN A 173 -19.49 -25.47 1.60
C GLN A 173 -19.84 -26.32 0.38
N GLN A 174 -19.37 -25.94 -0.82
CA GLN A 174 -19.50 -26.75 -2.02
C GLN A 174 -18.73 -28.07 -1.90
N GLN A 175 -17.50 -28.06 -1.37
CA GLN A 175 -16.73 -29.29 -1.14
C GLN A 175 -17.44 -30.23 -0.15
N ILE A 176 -17.90 -29.73 0.99
CA ILE A 176 -18.64 -30.53 1.99
C ILE A 176 -19.96 -31.07 1.42
N ALA A 177 -20.69 -30.26 0.63
CA ALA A 177 -21.91 -30.73 -0.03
C ALA A 177 -21.61 -31.83 -1.06
N SER A 178 -20.54 -31.69 -1.83
CA SER A 178 -20.10 -32.69 -2.80
C SER A 178 -19.66 -33.99 -2.13
N SER A 179 -18.87 -33.92 -1.05
CA SER A 179 -18.43 -35.09 -0.29
C SER A 179 -19.59 -35.76 0.46
N SER A 180 -20.50 -34.98 1.05
CA SER A 180 -21.72 -35.50 1.69
C SER A 180 -22.64 -36.18 0.67
N SER A 181 -22.82 -35.59 -0.51
CA SER A 181 -23.60 -36.20 -1.59
C SER A 181 -22.97 -37.50 -2.07
N ASN A 182 -21.66 -37.49 -2.33
CA ASN A 182 -20.91 -38.67 -2.75
C ASN A 182 -21.01 -39.79 -1.69
N SER A 183 -20.84 -39.48 -0.39
CA SER A 183 -20.99 -40.46 0.70
C SER A 183 -22.40 -41.07 0.78
N LYS A 184 -23.45 -40.30 0.47
CA LYS A 184 -24.83 -40.81 0.42
C LYS A 184 -25.04 -41.72 -0.79
N ALA A 185 -24.49 -41.35 -1.95
CA ALA A 185 -24.56 -42.15 -3.16
C ALA A 185 -23.82 -43.49 -2.98
N ILE A 186 -22.60 -43.47 -2.43
CA ILE A 186 -21.82 -44.66 -2.07
C ILE A 186 -22.62 -45.57 -1.14
N LYS A 187 -23.18 -45.03 -0.04
CA LYS A 187 -23.95 -45.83 0.93
C LYS A 187 -25.20 -46.46 0.32
N GLU A 188 -25.93 -45.73 -0.53
CA GLU A 188 -27.11 -46.26 -1.22
C GLU A 188 -26.70 -47.34 -2.25
N LEU A 189 -25.59 -47.16 -2.97
CA LEU A 189 -25.07 -48.18 -3.88
C LEU A 189 -24.70 -49.45 -3.11
N GLN A 190 -23.90 -49.34 -2.05
CA GLN A 190 -23.50 -50.47 -1.21
C GLN A 190 -24.71 -51.21 -0.66
N ALA A 191 -25.74 -50.50 -0.19
CA ALA A 191 -26.99 -51.11 0.28
C ALA A 191 -27.72 -51.89 -0.83
N ARG A 192 -27.66 -51.42 -2.09
CA ARG A 192 -28.26 -52.13 -3.23
C ARG A 192 -27.43 -53.35 -3.62
N LEU A 193 -26.11 -53.20 -3.71
CA LEU A 193 -25.18 -54.28 -4.02
C LEU A 193 -25.31 -55.42 -2.98
N ALA A 194 -25.33 -55.08 -1.69
CA ALA A 194 -25.52 -56.04 -0.61
C ALA A 194 -26.90 -56.74 -0.68
N ARG A 195 -27.97 -56.02 -1.06
CA ARG A 195 -29.31 -56.60 -1.23
C ARG A 195 -29.37 -57.61 -2.38
N GLU A 196 -28.69 -57.33 -3.49
CA GLU A 196 -28.64 -58.24 -4.64
C GLU A 196 -27.53 -59.31 -4.52
N GLY A 197 -26.71 -59.26 -3.46
CA GLY A 197 -25.61 -60.21 -3.23
C GLY A 197 -24.44 -60.04 -4.19
N ALA A 198 -24.18 -58.81 -4.66
CA ALA A 198 -23.09 -58.51 -5.58
C ALA A 198 -21.71 -58.75 -4.93
N LYS A 199 -20.75 -59.23 -5.73
CA LYS A 199 -19.35 -59.35 -5.35
C LYS A 199 -18.65 -57.98 -5.47
N SER A 200 -17.65 -57.78 -4.63
CA SER A 200 -16.80 -56.59 -4.61
C SER A 200 -15.37 -56.97 -4.96
N SER A 201 -14.61 -56.06 -5.58
CA SER A 201 -13.20 -56.27 -5.90
C SER A 201 -12.44 -54.95 -6.11
N ASP A 202 -11.15 -55.05 -6.40
CA ASP A 202 -10.22 -53.96 -6.72
C ASP A 202 -10.65 -53.15 -7.94
N VAL A 203 -11.14 -53.80 -9.00
CA VAL A 203 -11.74 -53.16 -10.17
C VAL A 203 -13.21 -53.56 -10.26
N GLN A 204 -14.09 -52.56 -10.15
CA GLN A 204 -15.53 -52.76 -10.15
C GLN A 204 -16.24 -51.57 -10.80
N VAL A 205 -17.28 -51.84 -11.57
CA VAL A 205 -18.15 -50.82 -12.15
C VAL A 205 -19.58 -51.18 -11.83
N SER A 206 -20.27 -50.29 -11.11
CA SER A 206 -21.67 -50.46 -10.75
C SER A 206 -22.52 -49.35 -11.33
N LEU A 207 -23.67 -49.73 -11.88
CA LEU A 207 -24.68 -48.83 -12.43
C LEU A 207 -25.92 -48.87 -11.53
N MET A 208 -26.47 -47.73 -11.13
CA MET A 208 -27.72 -47.67 -10.35
C MET A 208 -28.67 -46.60 -10.87
N TRP A 209 -29.98 -46.89 -10.83
CA TRP A 209 -31.02 -45.94 -11.25
C TRP A 209 -32.31 -46.08 -10.43
N ASN A 210 -33.29 -45.20 -10.67
CA ASN A 210 -34.43 -45.02 -9.77
C ASN A 210 -35.81 -45.19 -10.45
N ASN A 211 -35.93 -46.15 -11.37
CA ASN A 211 -37.22 -46.51 -11.99
C ASN A 211 -37.24 -47.99 -12.41
N TYR A 212 -38.29 -48.38 -13.16
CA TYR A 212 -38.49 -49.73 -13.67
C TYR A 212 -37.94 -49.96 -15.08
N ASN A 213 -37.29 -48.97 -15.69
CA ASN A 213 -36.72 -49.14 -17.03
C ASN A 213 -35.52 -50.06 -16.98
N ASP A 214 -35.20 -50.64 -18.13
CA ASP A 214 -34.12 -51.58 -18.36
C ASP A 214 -32.94 -50.81 -18.95
N LEU A 215 -31.91 -50.61 -18.13
CA LEU A 215 -30.66 -50.00 -18.55
C LEU A 215 -29.58 -51.08 -18.45
N ASP A 216 -28.86 -51.30 -19.55
CA ASP A 216 -27.79 -52.28 -19.62
C ASP A 216 -26.44 -51.57 -19.49
N LEU A 217 -25.58 -52.10 -18.62
CA LEU A 217 -24.18 -51.75 -18.50
C LEU A 217 -23.36 -52.49 -19.55
N HIS A 218 -22.58 -51.73 -20.30
CA HIS A 218 -21.68 -52.25 -21.32
C HIS A 218 -20.25 -51.78 -21.01
N ILE A 219 -19.33 -52.71 -20.81
CA ILE A 219 -17.92 -52.37 -20.58
C ILE A 219 -17.08 -52.98 -21.68
N VAL A 220 -16.26 -52.16 -22.33
CA VAL A 220 -15.26 -52.63 -23.29
C VAL A 220 -13.92 -52.73 -22.57
N CYS A 221 -13.40 -53.96 -22.51
CA CYS A 221 -12.08 -54.27 -21.96
C CYS A 221 -10.96 -53.78 -22.89
N PRO A 222 -9.71 -53.65 -22.39
CA PRO A 222 -8.54 -53.32 -23.20
C PRO A 222 -8.31 -54.28 -24.37
N SER A 223 -8.75 -55.54 -24.25
CA SER A 223 -8.73 -56.54 -25.33
C SER A 223 -9.69 -56.23 -26.49
N GLY A 224 -10.60 -55.27 -26.33
CA GLY A 224 -11.68 -54.95 -27.26
C GLY A 224 -12.96 -55.77 -27.03
N GLU A 225 -12.95 -56.74 -26.11
CA GLU A 225 -14.13 -57.53 -25.77
C GLU A 225 -15.13 -56.71 -24.94
N ARG A 226 -16.42 -56.94 -25.18
CA ARG A 226 -17.50 -56.23 -24.49
C ARG A 226 -18.24 -57.15 -23.51
N ILE A 227 -18.31 -56.73 -22.25
CA ILE A 227 -19.15 -57.31 -21.20
C ILE A 227 -20.51 -56.61 -21.23
N HIS A 228 -21.60 -57.36 -21.23
CA HIS A 228 -22.98 -56.86 -21.14
C HIS A 228 -23.94 -58.01 -20.79
N GLY A 229 -25.24 -57.74 -20.60
CA GLY A 229 -26.22 -58.78 -20.24
C GLY A 229 -26.27 -60.02 -21.16
N GLY A 230 -25.85 -59.90 -22.42
CA GLY A 230 -25.74 -61.02 -23.37
C GLY A 230 -24.38 -61.72 -23.38
N ASN A 231 -23.33 -61.10 -22.83
CA ASN A 231 -21.99 -61.66 -22.66
C ASN A 231 -21.50 -61.33 -21.24
N LYS A 232 -21.94 -62.13 -20.26
CA LYS A 232 -21.75 -61.83 -18.84
C LYS A 232 -20.33 -62.11 -18.33
N THR A 233 -19.61 -62.99 -19.00
CA THR A 233 -18.23 -63.37 -18.63
C THR A 233 -17.33 -63.08 -19.82
N SER A 234 -16.32 -62.26 -19.62
CA SER A 234 -15.36 -61.91 -20.67
C SER A 234 -14.03 -62.64 -20.51
N ALA A 235 -13.28 -62.82 -21.60
CA ALA A 235 -11.93 -63.37 -21.56
C ALA A 235 -10.93 -62.48 -20.78
N CYS A 236 -11.26 -61.19 -20.59
CA CYS A 236 -10.50 -60.30 -19.70
C CYS A 236 -10.77 -60.58 -18.20
N GLY A 237 -11.54 -61.61 -17.84
CA GLY A 237 -11.81 -62.01 -16.47
C GLY A 237 -12.93 -61.23 -15.76
N GLY A 238 -13.60 -60.30 -16.47
CA GLY A 238 -14.71 -59.54 -15.91
C GLY A 238 -16.02 -60.33 -15.94
N GLU A 239 -16.80 -60.23 -14.88
CA GLU A 239 -18.08 -60.91 -14.68
C GLU A 239 -19.18 -59.90 -14.32
N LEU A 240 -20.28 -59.91 -15.10
CA LEU A 240 -21.54 -59.22 -14.79
C LEU A 240 -22.35 -60.13 -13.85
N ASP A 241 -22.25 -59.89 -12.55
CA ASP A 241 -22.87 -60.71 -11.51
C ASP A 241 -24.31 -60.28 -11.19
N VAL A 242 -24.61 -58.98 -11.26
CA VAL A 242 -25.95 -58.44 -11.05
C VAL A 242 -26.44 -57.73 -12.31
N ASP A 243 -27.60 -58.19 -12.78
CA ASP A 243 -28.31 -57.73 -13.97
C ASP A 243 -29.78 -57.52 -13.57
N ALA A 244 -30.20 -56.27 -13.48
CA ALA A 244 -31.47 -55.90 -12.86
C ALA A 244 -32.47 -55.33 -13.87
N ASN A 245 -33.75 -55.61 -13.62
CA ASN A 245 -34.88 -55.06 -14.36
C ASN A 245 -35.13 -55.56 -15.80
N VAL A 246 -34.50 -56.67 -16.22
CA VAL A 246 -34.93 -57.45 -17.40
C VAL A 246 -36.45 -57.70 -17.42
N ARG A 247 -37.05 -57.94 -16.24
CA ARG A 247 -38.51 -58.12 -16.03
C ARG A 247 -39.18 -57.02 -15.20
N ALA A 248 -38.50 -55.86 -15.03
CA ALA A 248 -38.97 -54.72 -14.24
C ALA A 248 -39.34 -55.05 -12.79
N GLU A 249 -38.44 -55.70 -12.06
CA GLU A 249 -38.71 -56.27 -10.73
C GLU A 249 -38.61 -55.21 -9.62
N THR A 250 -37.71 -54.24 -9.74
CA THR A 250 -37.42 -53.26 -8.69
C THR A 250 -37.41 -51.81 -9.19
N ARG A 251 -37.60 -50.86 -8.26
CA ARG A 251 -37.48 -49.40 -8.50
C ARG A 251 -36.14 -48.82 -8.12
N LYS A 252 -35.32 -49.62 -7.46
CA LYS A 252 -33.95 -49.30 -7.08
C LYS A 252 -32.99 -50.33 -7.69
N PRO A 253 -33.01 -50.51 -9.02
CA PRO A 253 -32.12 -51.45 -9.70
C PRO A 253 -30.65 -51.05 -9.55
N VAL A 254 -29.80 -52.07 -9.69
CA VAL A 254 -28.35 -51.97 -9.74
C VAL A 254 -27.84 -53.04 -10.72
N GLU A 255 -26.85 -52.69 -11.53
CA GLU A 255 -26.03 -53.67 -12.25
C GLU A 255 -24.60 -53.55 -11.77
N ASN A 256 -23.87 -54.66 -11.80
CA ASN A 256 -22.51 -54.71 -11.31
C ASN A 256 -21.63 -55.59 -12.19
N VAL A 257 -20.47 -55.07 -12.56
CA VAL A 257 -19.40 -55.84 -13.18
C VAL A 257 -18.18 -55.73 -12.28
N PHE A 258 -17.59 -56.88 -11.95
CA PHE A 258 -16.37 -56.93 -11.17
C PHE A 258 -15.33 -57.82 -11.86
N TRP A 259 -14.06 -57.58 -11.56
CA TRP A 259 -12.96 -58.48 -11.90
C TRP A 259 -12.43 -59.07 -10.61
N PRO A 260 -12.24 -60.40 -10.48
CA PRO A 260 -11.62 -60.97 -9.28
C PRO A 260 -10.29 -60.28 -8.94
N GLU A 261 -9.98 -60.18 -7.65
CA GLU A 261 -8.86 -59.38 -7.16
C GLU A 261 -7.55 -59.74 -7.90
N GLY A 262 -6.83 -58.72 -8.39
CA GLY A 262 -5.56 -58.90 -9.09
C GLY A 262 -5.64 -59.57 -10.45
N THR A 263 -6.85 -59.80 -10.99
CA THR A 263 -7.04 -60.41 -12.33
C THR A 263 -7.34 -59.41 -13.44
N ALA A 264 -7.79 -58.21 -13.11
CA ALA A 264 -8.09 -57.16 -14.08
C ALA A 264 -6.85 -56.84 -14.96
N PRO A 265 -6.94 -56.97 -16.30
CA PRO A 265 -5.83 -56.60 -17.17
C PRO A 265 -5.57 -55.09 -17.15
N GLY A 266 -4.30 -54.71 -17.28
CA GLY A 266 -3.94 -53.29 -17.40
C GLY A 266 -4.38 -52.71 -18.76
N GLY A 267 -4.73 -51.43 -18.76
CA GLY A 267 -5.08 -50.65 -19.94
C GLY A 267 -6.41 -49.93 -19.83
N GLN A 268 -6.85 -49.38 -20.97
CA GLN A 268 -8.03 -48.53 -21.05
C GLN A 268 -9.34 -49.33 -21.10
N TYR A 269 -10.24 -49.01 -20.18
CA TYR A 269 -11.61 -49.49 -20.15
C TYR A 269 -12.57 -48.38 -20.56
N HIS A 270 -13.62 -48.75 -21.30
CA HIS A 270 -14.68 -47.83 -21.70
C HIS A 270 -16.02 -48.30 -21.16
N VAL A 271 -16.71 -47.41 -20.44
CA VAL A 271 -18.01 -47.70 -19.83
C VAL A 271 -19.11 -47.02 -20.64
N TYR A 272 -20.08 -47.83 -21.04
CA TYR A 272 -21.24 -47.43 -21.81
C TYR A 272 -22.52 -47.85 -21.09
N VAL A 273 -23.58 -47.07 -21.30
CA VAL A 273 -24.93 -47.42 -20.84
C VAL A 273 -25.87 -47.42 -22.02
N HIS A 274 -26.70 -48.46 -22.11
CA HIS A 274 -27.66 -48.63 -23.16
C HIS A 274 -29.07 -48.72 -22.60
N TYR A 275 -30.00 -47.96 -23.18
CA TYR A 275 -31.40 -48.04 -22.83
C TYR A 275 -32.07 -49.20 -23.59
N TYR A 276 -32.01 -50.40 -23.01
CA TYR A 276 -32.52 -51.61 -23.67
C TYR A 276 -34.04 -51.58 -23.85
N LYS A 277 -34.77 -51.30 -22.76
CA LYS A 277 -36.24 -51.43 -22.79
C LYS A 277 -36.95 -50.50 -21.82
N LYS A 278 -37.97 -49.84 -22.35
CA LYS A 278 -38.95 -49.08 -21.56
C LYS A 278 -40.09 -49.98 -21.15
N HIS A 279 -40.25 -50.20 -19.85
CA HIS A 279 -41.32 -51.03 -19.30
C HIS A 279 -42.61 -50.20 -19.12
N LYS A 280 -43.76 -50.80 -19.44
CA LYS A 280 -45.09 -50.15 -19.32
C LYS A 280 -45.62 -50.22 -17.87
N LYS A 281 -44.83 -49.76 -16.89
CA LYS A 281 -45.24 -49.66 -15.47
C LYS A 281 -45.39 -48.20 -15.03
N ARG A 282 -46.27 -47.95 -14.05
CA ARG A 282 -46.38 -46.62 -13.42
C ARG A 282 -45.03 -46.24 -12.80
N ARG A 283 -44.61 -44.98 -12.96
CA ARG A 283 -43.31 -44.43 -12.49
C ARG A 283 -42.08 -44.87 -13.31
N SER A 284 -42.27 -45.39 -14.52
CA SER A 284 -41.20 -45.59 -15.53
C SER A 284 -40.97 -44.30 -16.33
N LYS A 285 -40.50 -43.26 -15.64
CA LYS A 285 -40.25 -41.94 -16.26
C LYS A 285 -39.11 -42.04 -17.28
N ASP A 286 -39.17 -41.17 -18.27
CA ASP A 286 -38.23 -41.09 -19.39
C ASP A 286 -38.00 -39.58 -19.63
N PRO A 287 -36.76 -39.06 -19.63
CA PRO A 287 -35.47 -39.76 -19.50
C PRO A 287 -35.26 -40.46 -18.15
N THR A 288 -34.44 -41.51 -18.14
CA THR A 288 -34.00 -42.21 -16.92
C THR A 288 -32.68 -41.61 -16.46
N LYS A 289 -32.67 -41.03 -15.26
CA LYS A 289 -31.44 -40.62 -14.57
C LYS A 289 -30.79 -41.83 -13.92
N PHE A 290 -29.48 -41.94 -14.07
CA PHE A 290 -28.68 -43.03 -13.52
C PHE A 290 -27.31 -42.52 -13.03
N GLN A 291 -26.68 -43.32 -12.19
CA GLN A 291 -25.36 -43.06 -11.61
C GLN A 291 -24.47 -44.27 -11.84
N ILE A 292 -23.22 -44.04 -12.22
CA ILE A 292 -22.18 -45.05 -12.36
C ILE A 292 -21.12 -44.77 -11.32
N MET A 293 -20.65 -45.83 -10.66
CA MET A 293 -19.53 -45.77 -9.75
C MET A 293 -18.46 -46.72 -10.25
N VAL A 294 -17.25 -46.20 -10.43
CA VAL A 294 -16.08 -46.97 -10.86
C VAL A 294 -15.11 -47.02 -9.69
N ASN A 295 -14.83 -48.22 -9.20
CA ASN A 295 -13.73 -48.51 -8.29
C ASN A 295 -12.52 -48.96 -9.11
N ASN A 296 -11.40 -48.26 -8.98
CA ASN A 296 -10.13 -48.60 -9.62
C ASN A 296 -9.02 -48.64 -8.56
N GLY A 297 -8.76 -49.81 -8.00
CA GLY A 297 -7.70 -50.00 -7.01
C GLY A 297 -7.94 -49.26 -5.68
N GLY A 298 -9.21 -49.02 -5.31
CA GLY A 298 -9.60 -48.29 -4.10
C GLY A 298 -10.05 -46.84 -4.37
N GLU A 299 -9.71 -46.26 -5.52
CA GLU A 299 -10.24 -44.95 -5.91
C GLU A 299 -11.64 -45.12 -6.50
N THR A 300 -12.66 -44.57 -5.83
CA THR A 300 -14.04 -44.60 -6.30
C THR A 300 -14.43 -43.28 -6.95
N THR A 301 -14.80 -43.32 -8.23
CA THR A 301 -15.28 -42.16 -9.00
C THR A 301 -16.75 -42.30 -9.35
N GLU A 302 -17.52 -41.22 -9.18
CA GLU A 302 -18.97 -41.16 -9.47
C GLU A 302 -19.23 -40.38 -10.76
N TYR A 303 -20.08 -40.92 -11.62
CA TYR A 303 -20.59 -40.27 -12.83
C TYR A 303 -22.12 -40.28 -12.81
N THR A 304 -22.75 -39.12 -13.05
CA THR A 304 -24.20 -38.99 -13.15
C THR A 304 -24.61 -38.59 -14.56
N ALA A 305 -25.58 -39.28 -15.15
CA ALA A 305 -26.11 -38.96 -16.47
C ALA A 305 -27.60 -39.34 -16.61
N GLU A 306 -28.18 -39.02 -17.77
CA GLU A 306 -29.55 -39.40 -18.10
C GLU A 306 -29.65 -39.90 -19.54
N LEU A 307 -30.53 -40.87 -19.78
CA LEU A 307 -30.71 -41.50 -21.09
C LEU A 307 -32.20 -41.70 -21.39
N SER A 308 -32.60 -41.43 -22.63
CA SER A 308 -33.96 -41.64 -23.12
C SER A 308 -34.06 -42.89 -23.99
N LYS A 309 -35.27 -43.44 -24.10
CA LYS A 309 -35.51 -44.57 -25.01
C LYS A 309 -35.30 -44.15 -26.47
N GLY A 310 -34.36 -44.80 -27.15
CA GLY A 310 -34.05 -44.58 -28.56
C GLY A 310 -32.77 -43.78 -28.80
N ASP A 311 -32.15 -43.26 -27.73
CA ASP A 311 -30.81 -42.70 -27.79
C ASP A 311 -29.79 -43.80 -28.14
N PRO A 312 -28.71 -43.46 -28.87
CA PRO A 312 -27.61 -44.39 -29.10
C PRO A 312 -26.96 -44.79 -27.76
N ILE A 313 -26.23 -45.91 -27.78
CA ILE A 313 -25.43 -46.34 -26.62
C ILE A 313 -24.51 -45.19 -26.21
N MET A 314 -24.67 -44.72 -24.98
CA MET A 314 -23.96 -43.55 -24.47
C MET A 314 -22.67 -43.98 -23.77
N GLN A 315 -21.53 -43.44 -24.19
CA GLN A 315 -20.30 -43.55 -23.42
C GLN A 315 -20.36 -42.58 -22.25
N VAL A 316 -20.19 -43.10 -21.04
CA VAL A 316 -20.28 -42.29 -19.82
C VAL A 316 -18.90 -41.89 -19.33
N CYS A 317 -17.97 -42.84 -19.28
CA CYS A 317 -16.59 -42.58 -18.87
C CYS A 317 -15.63 -43.60 -19.50
N SER A 318 -14.34 -43.31 -19.35
CA SER A 318 -13.24 -44.23 -19.61
C SER A 318 -12.20 -44.06 -18.51
N PHE A 319 -11.65 -45.16 -18.03
CA PHE A 319 -10.63 -45.18 -16.99
C PHE A 319 -9.52 -46.14 -17.37
N ASP A 320 -8.30 -45.86 -16.90
CA ASP A 320 -7.12 -46.67 -17.17
C ASP A 320 -6.73 -47.44 -15.92
N VAL A 321 -6.53 -48.75 -16.07
CA VAL A 321 -6.14 -49.64 -14.97
C VAL A 321 -4.65 -49.92 -15.10
N SER A 322 -3.89 -49.67 -14.04
CA SER A 322 -2.45 -49.98 -14.02
C SER A 322 -2.21 -51.47 -14.23
N SER A 323 -1.06 -51.80 -14.82
CA SER A 323 -0.70 -53.19 -15.09
C SER A 323 -0.63 -54.01 -13.78
N LYS A 324 -0.85 -55.32 -13.88
CA LYS A 324 -0.78 -56.21 -12.71
C LYS A 324 0.53 -56.06 -11.93
N ALA A 325 1.66 -55.93 -12.63
CA ALA A 325 2.97 -55.78 -12.02
C ALA A 325 3.09 -54.45 -11.25
N GLU A 326 2.61 -53.34 -11.81
CA GLU A 326 2.61 -52.03 -11.13
C GLU A 326 1.70 -52.05 -9.90
N ARG A 327 0.53 -52.69 -9.99
CA ARG A 327 -0.40 -52.83 -8.85
C ARG A 327 0.21 -53.68 -7.73
N GLU A 328 0.89 -54.77 -8.05
CA GLU A 328 1.62 -55.58 -7.07
C GLU A 328 2.80 -54.82 -6.43
N GLN A 329 3.51 -54.00 -7.20
CA GLN A 329 4.58 -53.15 -6.68
C GLN A 329 4.03 -52.08 -5.73
N LEU A 330 2.98 -51.38 -6.15
CA LEU A 330 2.31 -50.37 -5.33
C LEU A 330 1.75 -50.97 -4.04
N LYS A 331 1.13 -52.16 -4.12
CA LYS A 331 0.64 -52.88 -2.94
C LYS A 331 1.77 -53.18 -1.97
N ARG A 332 2.92 -53.69 -2.45
CA ARG A 332 4.09 -53.96 -1.59
C ARG A 332 4.67 -52.69 -0.99
N GLU A 333 4.74 -51.61 -1.75
CA GLU A 333 5.23 -50.32 -1.26
C GLU A 333 4.34 -49.79 -0.14
N LEU A 334 3.02 -49.80 -0.34
CA LEU A 334 2.03 -49.43 0.68
C LEU A 334 2.10 -50.34 1.91
N GLU A 335 2.25 -51.65 1.73
CA GLU A 335 2.45 -52.60 2.84
C GLU A 335 3.73 -52.26 3.64
N THR A 336 4.85 -51.98 2.97
CA THR A 336 6.09 -51.61 3.65
C THR A 336 6.00 -50.25 4.37
N GLU A 337 5.26 -49.30 3.81
CA GLU A 337 5.02 -48.01 4.44
C GLU A 337 4.13 -48.15 5.68
N LEU A 338 3.06 -48.96 5.56
CA LEU A 338 2.16 -49.26 6.67
C LEU A 338 2.89 -49.98 7.80
N ASP A 339 3.74 -50.95 7.49
CA ASP A 339 4.55 -51.64 8.48
C ASP A 339 5.56 -50.68 9.13
N ALA A 340 6.20 -49.80 8.36
CA ALA A 340 7.09 -48.79 8.90
C ALA A 340 6.39 -47.77 9.80
N LEU A 341 5.11 -47.45 9.52
CA LEU A 341 4.28 -46.59 10.37
C LEU A 341 3.83 -47.31 11.64
N LYS A 342 3.40 -48.57 11.54
CA LYS A 342 3.07 -49.41 12.70
C LYS A 342 4.27 -49.58 13.62
N HIS A 343 5.45 -49.83 13.07
CA HIS A 343 6.68 -49.92 13.87
C HIS A 343 7.01 -48.59 14.54
N ARG A 344 6.86 -47.45 13.85
CA ARG A 344 7.03 -46.12 14.46
C ARG A 344 6.04 -45.85 15.59
N PHE A 345 4.80 -46.30 15.45
CA PHE A 345 3.79 -46.20 16.51
C PHE A 345 4.19 -47.04 17.73
N ILE A 346 4.60 -48.30 17.52
CA ILE A 346 5.02 -49.20 18.60
C ILE A 346 6.30 -48.69 19.29
N ASP A 347 7.26 -48.15 18.54
CA ASP A 347 8.49 -47.60 19.10
C ASP A 347 8.23 -46.32 19.92
N ALA A 348 7.14 -45.61 19.61
CA ALA A 348 6.72 -44.40 20.32
C ALA A 348 5.88 -44.71 21.57
N ASP A 349 5.15 -45.82 21.59
CA ASP A 349 4.39 -46.35 22.73
C ASP A 349 5.35 -47.00 23.75
N ILE A 350 5.83 -46.18 24.69
CA ILE A 350 6.86 -46.60 25.65
C ILE A 350 6.23 -47.41 26.78
N ASP A 351 4.99 -47.08 27.16
CA ASP A 351 4.28 -47.74 28.26
C ASP A 351 3.48 -48.97 27.84
N GLY A 352 3.34 -49.23 26.54
CA GLY A 352 2.67 -50.40 25.97
C GLY A 352 1.15 -50.32 26.06
N SER A 353 0.61 -49.10 26.15
CA SER A 353 -0.83 -48.85 26.27
C SER A 353 -1.58 -49.03 24.95
N ALA A 354 -0.87 -49.21 23.82
CA ALA A 354 -1.39 -49.19 22.45
C ALA A 354 -2.05 -47.85 22.07
N GLN A 355 -1.69 -46.79 22.80
CA GLN A 355 -2.13 -45.41 22.62
C GLN A 355 -0.91 -44.51 22.73
N LEU A 356 -0.87 -43.39 21.99
CA LEU A 356 0.21 -42.41 22.10
C LEU A 356 -0.25 -41.22 22.92
N SER A 357 0.40 -41.00 24.06
CA SER A 357 0.26 -39.78 24.84
C SER A 357 0.97 -38.58 24.20
N VAL A 358 0.67 -37.36 24.65
CA VAL A 358 1.36 -36.13 24.22
C VAL A 358 2.86 -36.21 24.50
N GLU A 359 3.23 -36.78 25.65
CA GLU A 359 4.61 -36.96 26.09
C GLU A 359 5.36 -37.95 25.20
N GLU A 360 4.75 -39.09 24.88
CA GLU A 360 5.33 -40.11 23.97
C GLU A 360 5.48 -39.59 22.55
N LEU A 361 4.48 -38.87 22.06
CA LEU A 361 4.55 -38.19 20.76
C LEU A 361 5.69 -37.17 20.72
N ALA A 362 5.86 -36.36 21.77
CA ALA A 362 6.94 -35.38 21.88
C ALA A 362 8.32 -36.06 21.90
N VAL A 363 8.46 -37.18 22.62
CA VAL A 363 9.71 -37.95 22.70
C VAL A 363 10.03 -38.60 21.36
N ALA A 364 9.05 -39.23 20.70
CA ALA A 364 9.24 -39.95 19.44
C ALA A 364 9.55 -39.01 18.25
N THR A 365 8.94 -37.82 18.22
CA THR A 365 9.13 -36.82 17.14
C THR A 365 10.26 -35.82 17.43
N GLY A 366 10.71 -35.74 18.68
CA GLY A 366 11.70 -34.74 19.13
C GLY A 366 11.16 -33.30 19.16
N MET A 367 9.84 -33.13 19.16
CA MET A 367 9.16 -31.83 19.19
C MET A 367 9.01 -31.31 20.63
N THR A 368 8.72 -30.02 20.77
CA THR A 368 8.37 -29.46 22.09
C THR A 368 7.01 -29.96 22.53
N LEU A 369 6.75 -30.01 23.85
CA LEU A 369 5.45 -30.41 24.40
C LEU A 369 4.30 -29.56 23.85
N GLU A 370 4.52 -28.26 23.60
CA GLU A 370 3.49 -27.38 23.05
C GLU A 370 3.14 -27.74 21.59
N GLU A 371 4.14 -28.07 20.77
CA GLU A 371 3.94 -28.50 19.39
C GLU A 371 3.29 -29.89 19.30
N ALA A 372 3.74 -30.84 20.14
CA ALA A 372 3.17 -32.16 20.23
C ALA A 372 1.69 -32.10 20.65
N LYS A 373 1.32 -31.17 21.54
CA LYS A 373 -0.06 -30.98 21.98
C LYS A 373 -0.98 -30.52 20.86
N ILE A 374 -0.50 -29.62 19.99
CA ILE A 374 -1.26 -29.13 18.82
C ILE A 374 -1.50 -30.27 17.83
N ILE A 375 -0.48 -31.10 17.59
CA ILE A 375 -0.59 -32.26 16.68
C ILE A 375 -1.52 -33.31 17.28
N HIS A 376 -1.37 -33.59 18.57
CA HIS A 376 -2.20 -34.52 19.30
C HIS A 376 -3.67 -34.12 19.26
N GLU A 377 -4.01 -32.86 19.58
CA GLU A 377 -5.39 -32.34 19.54
C GLU A 377 -6.00 -32.42 18.13
N LYS A 378 -5.17 -32.34 17.09
CA LYS A 378 -5.63 -32.46 15.70
C LYS A 378 -5.86 -33.92 15.29
N ALA A 379 -5.08 -34.86 15.84
CA ALA A 379 -5.15 -36.28 15.50
C ALA A 379 -6.22 -37.03 16.31
N ASP A 380 -6.41 -36.65 17.58
CA ASP A 380 -7.45 -37.14 18.50
C ASP A 380 -8.84 -36.71 18.00
N LYS A 381 -9.56 -37.63 17.35
CA LYS A 381 -10.86 -37.37 16.72
C LYS A 381 -12.01 -37.69 17.65
N ASP A 382 -11.83 -38.63 18.57
CA ASP A 382 -12.87 -39.03 19.51
C ASP A 382 -12.84 -38.23 20.83
N GLY A 383 -11.76 -37.48 21.06
CA GLY A 383 -11.56 -36.57 22.18
C GLY A 383 -11.21 -37.29 23.47
N ASP A 384 -10.67 -38.51 23.39
CA ASP A 384 -10.32 -39.31 24.56
C ASP A 384 -9.01 -38.87 25.24
N GLY A 385 -8.25 -37.98 24.60
CA GLY A 385 -7.01 -37.42 25.13
C GLY A 385 -5.79 -38.30 24.88
N THR A 386 -5.90 -39.31 24.02
CA THR A 386 -4.81 -40.13 23.50
C THR A 386 -4.90 -40.26 21.98
N ILE A 387 -3.88 -40.82 21.32
CA ILE A 387 -3.95 -41.15 19.88
C ILE A 387 -3.88 -42.66 19.70
N SER A 388 -4.96 -43.26 19.20
CA SER A 388 -4.98 -44.67 18.81
C SER A 388 -4.20 -44.94 17.51
N LEU A 389 -3.86 -46.21 17.23
CA LEU A 389 -3.21 -46.59 15.97
C LEU A 389 -4.02 -46.15 14.74
N ASP A 390 -5.36 -46.25 14.80
CA ASP A 390 -6.25 -45.86 13.71
C ASP A 390 -6.23 -44.35 13.46
N GLU A 391 -6.19 -43.55 14.53
CA GLU A 391 -6.05 -42.09 14.44
C GLU A 391 -4.68 -41.68 13.93
N TYR A 392 -3.63 -42.36 14.39
CA TYR A 392 -2.27 -42.14 13.91
C TYR A 392 -2.12 -42.42 12.41
N LEU A 393 -2.69 -43.53 11.93
CA LEU A 393 -2.71 -43.87 10.51
C LEU A 393 -3.57 -42.88 9.70
N ALA A 394 -4.73 -42.48 10.23
CA ALA A 394 -5.61 -41.50 9.58
C ALA A 394 -5.03 -40.08 9.55
N ALA A 395 -4.13 -39.74 10.47
CA ALA A 395 -3.42 -38.46 10.50
C ALA A 395 -2.19 -38.44 9.57
N SER A 396 -1.67 -39.62 9.20
CA SER A 396 -0.46 -39.77 8.37
C SER A 396 -0.72 -39.77 6.86
N ASP A 397 -1.94 -39.43 6.42
CA ASP A 397 -2.38 -39.37 5.01
C ASP A 397 -2.15 -40.66 4.20
N VAL A 398 -2.04 -41.81 4.86
CA VAL A 398 -2.01 -43.11 4.16
C VAL A 398 -3.41 -43.38 3.60
N PRO A 399 -3.56 -43.79 2.32
CA PRO A 399 -4.85 -44.19 1.79
C PRO A 399 -5.47 -45.24 2.70
N SER A 400 -6.69 -44.96 3.18
CA SER A 400 -7.48 -45.91 3.96
C SER A 400 -7.67 -47.17 3.12
N ALA A 401 -6.83 -48.18 3.36
CA ALA A 401 -6.97 -49.48 2.73
C ALA A 401 -8.30 -50.07 3.24
N PRO A 402 -9.24 -50.43 2.36
CA PRO A 402 -10.59 -50.82 2.77
C PRO A 402 -10.67 -52.21 3.45
N ASP A 403 -9.57 -52.78 3.94
CA ASP A 403 -9.53 -54.17 4.39
C ASP A 403 -8.64 -54.43 5.63
N LEU A 404 -8.69 -53.53 6.63
CA LEU A 404 -8.10 -53.80 7.95
C LEU A 404 -9.03 -54.64 8.85
N GLU A 405 -10.30 -54.83 8.50
CA GLU A 405 -11.26 -55.61 9.29
C GLU A 405 -11.12 -57.12 9.12
N SER A 406 -10.56 -57.62 8.00
CA SER A 406 -10.47 -59.07 7.72
C SER A 406 -9.32 -59.79 8.43
N LEU A 407 -8.44 -59.08 9.14
CA LEU A 407 -7.29 -59.66 9.86
C LEU A 407 -7.40 -59.56 11.40
N SER A 408 -8.44 -58.92 11.93
CA SER A 408 -8.67 -58.81 13.38
C SER A 408 -9.43 -60.00 13.97
N THR A 409 -10.23 -60.72 13.18
CA THR A 409 -10.96 -61.92 13.62
C THR A 409 -10.20 -63.21 13.27
N GLY A 410 -8.93 -63.27 13.64
CA GLY A 410 -8.15 -64.51 13.67
C GLY A 410 -8.00 -64.99 15.10
N GLU A 411 -9.11 -65.29 15.78
CA GLU A 411 -9.05 -65.96 17.09
C GLU A 411 -8.42 -67.34 16.91
N SER A 412 -7.32 -67.53 17.65
CA SER A 412 -6.60 -68.75 17.88
C SER A 412 -7.52 -69.94 18.21
N GLU A 413 -7.53 -70.95 17.35
CA GLU A 413 -7.87 -72.31 17.75
C GLU A 413 -6.70 -72.88 18.57
N ASP A 414 -6.93 -73.08 19.86
CA ASP A 414 -6.32 -74.14 20.69
C ASP A 414 -7.38 -74.71 21.64
#